data_AF-A0AAP9HGN8-F1
#
_entry.id   AF-A0AAP9HGN8-F1
#
_cell.length_a   1.000
_cell.length_b   1.000
_cell.length_c   1.000
_cell.angle_alpha   90.00
_cell.angle_beta   90.00
_cell.angle_gamma   90.00
#
_symmetry.space_group_name_H-M   'P 1'
#
loop_
_entity.id
_entity.type
_entity.pdbx_description
1 polymer ?
#
loop_
_entity_poly.entity_id
_entity_poly.type
_entity_poly.pdbx_seq_one_letter_code
_entity_poly.pdbx_strand_id
1 'polypeptide(L)'
;MNKQPIGFIDSGVGGLTVVKEALHQLPAESSVYLGDQARLPYGPRPAEQVQAFTWQMVNFLLKKHIKMLVIACNTATAAALPLIKANLDIPVIGVIKPGSRAALKATQTGHIGIIATEGTVKSGAYVKALRAKAPKIRLTSLAAPKFVSLVESNEAHSPIAKRVVANTLQPLLHEDIDTLILGCTHYPILRPLIQNVMGDQVTLIDSGAETVNDVSMLLDYFDLANNSGDTPTHEYYTTGAPSMFDELGEAWLELTAPMHAKHVNIEAEADHAMATVLEAKGKTIVVASKNQGKIKEFKTMFEPAGITVKSLADFPSVPTVDETGTTFEENARQKADQYAKDLQLPVIADDSGLMVDALDGQPGIRSARYAGDGHNDAANNAKLLAALADVPEDDRTATFHTTLVLAKPDHPEADLVVHGDVSGLITAIPRGTDGFGYDPFFFVPALGKTMAEMTAEEKNQISHRGNAMRALEDVWQTWLEANG
;
A
#
# COMPACT_ATOMS: atom_id res chain seq x y z
N MET A 1 -23.66 11.70 12.63
CA MET A 1 -24.60 11.12 11.65
C MET A 1 -23.91 11.12 10.30
N ASN A 2 -23.68 9.94 9.71
CA ASN A 2 -22.85 9.78 8.51
C ASN A 2 -23.68 9.97 7.23
N LYS A 3 -24.03 11.23 6.94
CA LYS A 3 -24.83 11.64 5.77
C LYS A 3 -24.00 11.87 4.50
N GLN A 4 -22.67 11.79 4.61
CA GLN A 4 -21.75 11.95 3.49
C GLN A 4 -22.01 10.88 2.42
N PRO A 5 -21.91 11.20 1.12
CA PRO A 5 -22.23 10.26 0.06
C PRO A 5 -21.14 9.22 -0.17
N ILE A 6 -21.51 8.11 -0.82
CA ILE A 6 -20.57 7.16 -1.41
C ILE A 6 -20.14 7.69 -2.78
N GLY A 7 -18.84 7.77 -3.01
CA GLY A 7 -18.26 8.19 -4.28
C GLY A 7 -18.08 7.00 -5.23
N PHE A 8 -18.49 7.15 -6.48
CA PHE A 8 -18.31 6.17 -7.54
C PHE A 8 -17.53 6.79 -8.70
N ILE A 9 -16.46 6.14 -9.14
CA ILE A 9 -15.69 6.56 -10.33
C ILE A 9 -15.68 5.46 -11.39
N ASP A 10 -15.84 5.86 -12.65
CA ASP A 10 -15.71 4.98 -13.80
C ASP A 10 -15.10 5.73 -15.00
N SER A 11 -14.58 4.99 -15.98
CA SER A 11 -14.07 5.56 -17.22
C SER A 11 -15.16 6.12 -18.15
N GLY A 12 -16.44 5.86 -17.89
CA GLY A 12 -17.55 6.33 -18.71
C GLY A 12 -18.91 6.09 -18.05
N VAL A 13 -19.93 5.74 -18.83
CA VAL A 13 -21.28 5.40 -18.34
C VAL A 13 -21.39 3.99 -17.77
N GLY A 14 -20.46 3.08 -18.10
CA GLY A 14 -20.53 1.66 -17.72
C GLY A 14 -20.73 1.46 -16.21
N GLY A 15 -20.07 2.27 -15.39
CA GLY A 15 -20.15 2.19 -13.93
C GLY A 15 -21.55 2.45 -13.35
N LEU A 16 -22.48 2.99 -14.14
CA LEU A 16 -23.88 3.11 -13.73
C LEU A 16 -24.54 1.76 -13.45
N THR A 17 -24.04 0.66 -14.01
CA THR A 17 -24.47 -0.70 -13.63
C THR A 17 -24.19 -1.00 -12.16
N VAL A 18 -23.07 -0.52 -11.62
CA VAL A 18 -22.73 -0.65 -10.19
C VAL A 18 -23.59 0.29 -9.35
N VAL A 19 -23.87 1.50 -9.84
CA VAL A 19 -24.76 2.45 -9.17
C VAL A 19 -26.19 1.89 -9.10
N LYS A 20 -26.69 1.25 -10.15
CA LYS A 20 -28.01 0.59 -10.16
C LYS A 20 -28.17 -0.35 -8.97
N GLU A 21 -27.17 -1.21 -8.78
CA GLU A 21 -27.13 -2.18 -7.68
C GLU A 21 -27.04 -1.46 -6.32
N ALA A 22 -26.28 -0.37 -6.23
CA ALA A 22 -26.20 0.44 -5.02
C ALA A 22 -27.55 1.09 -4.67
N LEU A 23 -28.29 1.63 -5.64
CA LEU A 23 -29.62 2.20 -5.42
C LEU A 23 -30.62 1.15 -4.92
N HIS A 24 -30.52 -0.08 -5.39
CA HIS A 24 -31.39 -1.18 -4.98
C HIS A 24 -31.02 -1.73 -3.58
N GLN A 25 -29.74 -1.97 -3.32
CA GLN A 25 -29.29 -2.65 -2.10
C GLN A 25 -29.01 -1.69 -0.94
N LEU A 26 -28.73 -0.42 -1.22
CA LEU A 26 -28.38 0.63 -0.24
C LEU A 26 -29.31 1.86 -0.40
N PRO A 27 -30.64 1.71 -0.26
CA PRO A 27 -31.60 2.78 -0.58
C PRO A 27 -31.54 3.99 0.35
N ALA A 28 -30.84 3.92 1.48
CA ALA A 28 -30.65 5.04 2.41
C ALA A 28 -29.39 5.88 2.10
N GLU A 29 -28.54 5.42 1.18
CA GLU A 29 -27.24 6.03 0.93
C GLU A 29 -27.30 7.07 -0.18
N SER A 30 -26.74 8.26 0.10
CA SER A 30 -26.48 9.26 -0.95
C SER A 30 -25.29 8.83 -1.80
N SER A 31 -25.28 9.20 -3.08
CA SER A 31 -24.20 8.83 -4.00
C SER A 31 -23.74 10.00 -4.86
N VAL A 32 -22.43 10.03 -5.15
CA VAL A 32 -21.85 10.93 -6.15
C VAL A 32 -21.10 10.09 -7.17
N TYR A 33 -21.51 10.17 -8.44
CA TYR A 33 -20.90 9.45 -9.54
C TYR A 33 -20.11 10.38 -10.45
N LEU A 34 -18.92 9.97 -10.88
CA LEU A 34 -18.16 10.61 -11.95
C LEU A 34 -17.75 9.59 -13.02
N GLY A 35 -18.20 9.83 -14.25
CA GLY A 35 -17.78 9.09 -15.44
C GLY A 35 -16.82 9.90 -16.32
N ASP A 36 -15.63 9.39 -16.57
CA ASP A 36 -14.61 10.06 -17.39
C ASP A 36 -14.78 9.84 -18.91
N GLN A 37 -15.99 10.08 -19.40
CA GLN A 37 -16.41 9.78 -20.76
C GLN A 37 -15.51 10.41 -21.84
N ALA A 38 -14.94 11.60 -21.62
CA ALA A 38 -14.08 12.28 -22.59
C ALA A 38 -12.79 11.51 -22.91
N ARG A 39 -12.36 10.60 -22.03
CA ARG A 39 -11.10 9.84 -22.18
C ARG A 39 -11.32 8.33 -22.28
N LEU A 40 -12.57 7.90 -22.39
CA LEU A 40 -12.94 6.52 -22.71
C LEU A 40 -12.36 6.10 -24.09
N PRO A 41 -11.96 4.82 -24.28
CA PRO A 41 -11.86 3.74 -23.31
C PRO A 41 -10.53 3.73 -22.56
N TYR A 42 -10.55 3.28 -21.30
CA TYR A 42 -9.32 3.04 -20.53
C TYR A 42 -8.63 1.73 -20.91
N GLY A 43 -9.40 0.73 -21.37
CA GLY A 43 -8.91 -0.62 -21.68
C GLY A 43 -7.59 -0.72 -22.46
N PRO A 44 -7.40 0.01 -23.57
CA PRO A 44 -6.17 -0.06 -24.37
C PRO A 44 -5.05 0.88 -23.90
N ARG A 45 -5.28 1.70 -22.86
CA ARG A 45 -4.33 2.72 -22.42
C ARG A 45 -3.23 2.12 -21.53
N PRO A 46 -2.03 2.72 -21.49
CA PRO A 46 -0.99 2.36 -20.53
C PRO A 46 -1.47 2.48 -19.07
N ALA A 47 -0.98 1.61 -18.19
CA ALA A 47 -1.40 1.59 -16.78
C ALA A 47 -1.12 2.92 -16.05
N GLU A 48 0.02 3.55 -16.30
CA GLU A 48 0.38 4.86 -15.74
C GLU A 48 -0.61 5.96 -16.14
N GLN A 49 -1.05 5.97 -17.40
CA GLN A 49 -2.06 6.91 -17.88
C GLN A 49 -3.40 6.66 -17.18
N VAL A 50 -3.81 5.39 -17.03
CA VAL A 50 -5.04 5.03 -16.31
C VAL A 50 -4.96 5.45 -14.83
N GLN A 51 -3.80 5.27 -14.18
CA GLN A 51 -3.58 5.74 -12.80
C GLN A 51 -3.75 7.25 -12.70
N ALA A 52 -3.12 8.02 -13.58
CA ALA A 52 -3.23 9.47 -13.60
C ALA A 52 -4.67 9.95 -13.79
N PHE A 53 -5.42 9.39 -14.75
CA PHE A 53 -6.82 9.77 -14.96
C PHE A 53 -7.71 9.37 -13.78
N THR A 54 -7.49 8.19 -13.21
CA THR A 54 -8.23 7.73 -12.03
C THR A 54 -7.99 8.66 -10.84
N TRP A 55 -6.75 9.12 -10.66
CA TRP A 55 -6.39 10.03 -9.59
C TRP A 55 -7.09 11.40 -9.70
N GLN A 56 -7.22 11.93 -10.92
CA GLN A 56 -7.96 13.18 -11.14
C GLN A 56 -9.45 13.04 -10.80
N MET A 57 -10.06 11.88 -11.10
CA MET A 57 -11.44 11.60 -10.67
C MET A 57 -11.58 11.52 -9.15
N VAL A 58 -10.60 10.90 -8.48
CA VAL A 58 -10.53 10.85 -7.01
C VAL A 58 -10.47 12.25 -6.42
N ASN A 59 -9.55 13.11 -6.90
CA ASN A 59 -9.42 14.49 -6.43
C ASN A 59 -10.73 15.27 -6.54
N PHE A 60 -11.44 15.12 -7.67
CA PHE A 60 -12.74 15.73 -7.85
C PHE A 60 -13.77 15.25 -6.81
N LEU A 61 -13.86 13.92 -6.59
CA LEU A 61 -14.83 13.37 -5.63
C LEU A 61 -14.50 13.67 -4.17
N LEU A 62 -13.22 13.80 -3.80
CA LEU A 62 -12.85 14.20 -2.44
C LEU A 62 -13.39 15.59 -2.08
N LYS A 63 -13.44 16.52 -3.06
CA LYS A 63 -14.09 17.84 -2.90
C LYS A 63 -15.61 17.75 -2.68
N LYS A 64 -16.22 16.59 -2.92
CA LYS A 64 -17.63 16.29 -2.65
C LYS A 64 -17.84 15.66 -1.27
N HIS A 65 -16.79 15.57 -0.45
CA HIS A 65 -16.84 15.05 0.91
C HIS A 65 -17.45 13.63 1.01
N ILE A 66 -16.99 12.73 0.14
CA ILE A 66 -17.41 11.32 0.15
C ILE A 66 -16.87 10.59 1.38
N LYS A 67 -17.65 9.65 1.94
CA LYS A 67 -17.23 8.80 3.08
C LYS A 67 -16.57 7.48 2.69
N MET A 68 -16.78 7.05 1.45
CA MET A 68 -16.25 5.81 0.90
C MET A 68 -16.10 5.98 -0.61
N LEU A 69 -15.07 5.36 -1.19
CA LEU A 69 -14.81 5.37 -2.63
C LEU A 69 -14.98 3.98 -3.23
N VAL A 70 -15.77 3.90 -4.29
CA VAL A 70 -15.96 2.72 -5.15
C VAL A 70 -15.35 3.00 -6.52
N ILE A 71 -14.29 2.26 -6.87
CA ILE A 71 -13.74 2.24 -8.23
C ILE A 71 -14.56 1.24 -9.05
N ALA A 72 -15.60 1.73 -9.71
CA ALA A 72 -16.52 0.89 -10.49
C ALA A 72 -15.84 0.30 -11.73
N CYS A 73 -14.91 1.03 -12.36
CA CYS A 73 -14.22 0.55 -13.56
C CYS A 73 -13.23 -0.58 -13.23
N ASN A 74 -13.37 -1.72 -13.92
CA ASN A 74 -12.44 -2.86 -13.80
C ASN A 74 -11.01 -2.50 -14.21
N THR A 75 -10.86 -1.75 -15.30
CA THR A 75 -9.54 -1.33 -15.81
C THR A 75 -8.86 -0.38 -14.80
N ALA A 76 -9.61 0.58 -14.25
CA ALA A 76 -9.10 1.47 -13.21
C ALA A 76 -8.78 0.72 -11.92
N THR A 77 -9.62 -0.24 -11.52
CA THR A 77 -9.35 -1.11 -10.36
C THR A 77 -8.05 -1.88 -10.55
N ALA A 78 -7.84 -2.48 -11.72
CA ALA A 78 -6.64 -3.25 -12.02
C ALA A 78 -5.35 -2.39 -11.99
N ALA A 79 -5.43 -1.15 -12.48
CA ALA A 79 -4.28 -0.27 -12.60
C ALA A 79 -3.99 0.55 -11.33
N ALA A 80 -5.03 1.04 -10.64
CA ALA A 80 -4.89 2.14 -9.68
C ALA A 80 -5.36 1.83 -8.25
N LEU A 81 -6.11 0.74 -8.01
CA LEU A 81 -6.64 0.45 -6.67
C LEU A 81 -5.56 0.40 -5.57
N PRO A 82 -4.41 -0.29 -5.74
CA PRO A 82 -3.38 -0.32 -4.69
C PRO A 82 -2.83 1.07 -4.37
N LEU A 83 -2.59 1.88 -5.40
CA LEU A 83 -2.11 3.25 -5.26
C LEU A 83 -3.12 4.12 -4.51
N ILE A 84 -4.38 4.09 -4.93
CA ILE A 84 -5.45 4.91 -4.32
C ILE A 84 -5.69 4.49 -2.88
N LYS A 85 -5.81 3.19 -2.62
CA LYS A 85 -6.05 2.68 -1.27
C LYS A 85 -4.92 3.01 -0.28
N ALA A 86 -3.67 3.09 -0.75
CA ALA A 86 -2.53 3.42 0.10
C ALA A 86 -2.47 4.90 0.52
N ASN A 87 -3.22 5.78 -0.17
CA ASN A 87 -3.09 7.24 -0.03
C ASN A 87 -4.40 7.94 0.40
N LEU A 88 -5.49 7.20 0.60
CA LEU A 88 -6.76 7.76 1.09
C LEU A 88 -7.09 7.21 2.47
N ASP A 89 -7.57 8.09 3.35
CA ASP A 89 -8.01 7.72 4.71
C ASP A 89 -9.41 7.07 4.72
N ILE A 90 -10.21 7.32 3.68
CA ILE A 90 -11.54 6.72 3.52
C ILE A 90 -11.42 5.29 2.96
N PRO A 91 -12.38 4.38 3.28
CA PRO A 91 -12.41 3.06 2.68
C PRO A 91 -12.50 3.14 1.15
N VAL A 92 -11.61 2.39 0.48
CA VAL A 92 -11.58 2.25 -0.98
C VAL A 92 -11.81 0.79 -1.37
N ILE A 93 -12.80 0.58 -2.23
CA ILE A 93 -13.12 -0.73 -2.81
C ILE A 93 -13.12 -0.65 -4.34
N GLY A 94 -12.73 -1.74 -4.99
CA GLY A 94 -12.82 -1.90 -6.43
C GLY A 94 -13.48 -3.23 -6.78
N VAL A 95 -13.84 -3.39 -8.05
CA VAL A 95 -14.79 -4.43 -8.49
C VAL A 95 -14.19 -5.82 -8.74
N ILE A 96 -12.87 -5.97 -8.72
CA ILE A 96 -12.20 -7.23 -9.09
C ILE A 96 -12.32 -8.30 -7.99
N LYS A 97 -12.03 -7.94 -6.73
CA LYS A 97 -12.07 -8.90 -5.61
C LYS A 97 -13.47 -9.43 -5.34
N PRO A 98 -14.54 -8.61 -5.34
CA PRO A 98 -15.91 -9.09 -5.17
C PRO A 98 -16.31 -10.09 -6.24
N GLY A 99 -16.11 -9.76 -7.53
CA GLY A 99 -16.39 -10.68 -8.64
C GLY A 99 -15.58 -11.97 -8.57
N SER A 100 -14.30 -11.89 -8.16
CA SER A 100 -13.45 -13.08 -7.97
C SER A 100 -13.99 -14.02 -6.88
N ARG A 101 -14.45 -13.45 -5.75
CA ARG A 101 -15.03 -14.25 -4.65
C ARG A 101 -16.32 -14.93 -5.07
N ALA A 102 -17.19 -14.21 -5.78
CA ALA A 102 -18.45 -14.76 -6.28
C ALA A 102 -18.22 -15.90 -7.29
N ALA A 103 -17.24 -15.76 -8.18
CA ALA A 103 -16.89 -16.80 -9.13
C ALA A 103 -16.38 -18.08 -8.45
N LEU A 104 -15.53 -17.94 -7.42
CA LEU A 104 -15.06 -19.09 -6.62
C LEU A 104 -16.21 -19.79 -5.88
N LYS A 105 -17.24 -19.04 -5.48
CA LYS A 105 -18.42 -19.61 -4.81
C LYS A 105 -19.34 -20.32 -5.81
N ALA A 106 -19.42 -19.83 -7.06
CA ALA A 106 -20.33 -20.35 -8.07
C ALA A 106 -19.81 -21.61 -8.78
N THR A 107 -18.50 -21.66 -9.08
CA THR A 107 -17.91 -22.77 -9.85
C THR A 107 -18.06 -24.11 -9.14
N GLN A 108 -18.36 -25.15 -9.91
CA GLN A 108 -18.51 -26.54 -9.45
C GLN A 108 -17.35 -27.42 -9.94
N THR A 109 -16.81 -27.11 -11.12
CA THR A 109 -15.71 -27.81 -11.80
C THR A 109 -14.34 -27.23 -11.44
N GLY A 110 -14.31 -25.99 -10.95
CA GLY A 110 -13.08 -25.26 -10.71
C GLY A 110 -12.44 -24.67 -11.97
N HIS A 111 -13.19 -24.55 -13.08
CA HIS A 111 -12.75 -23.87 -14.30
C HIS A 111 -13.54 -22.59 -14.56
N ILE A 112 -12.88 -21.44 -14.38
CA ILE A 112 -13.49 -20.12 -14.48
C ILE A 112 -12.95 -19.37 -15.71
N GLY A 113 -13.85 -18.90 -16.56
CA GLY A 113 -13.56 -17.95 -17.62
C GLY A 113 -13.59 -16.50 -17.12
N ILE A 114 -12.79 -15.63 -17.71
CA ILE A 114 -12.77 -14.19 -17.45
C ILE A 114 -12.81 -13.46 -18.79
N ILE A 115 -13.83 -12.63 -19.01
CA ILE A 115 -13.84 -11.66 -20.12
C ILE A 115 -13.64 -10.25 -19.58
N ALA A 116 -12.70 -9.50 -20.14
CA ALA A 116 -12.44 -8.12 -19.72
C ALA A 116 -11.81 -7.28 -20.83
N THR A 117 -11.52 -6.01 -20.53
CA THR A 117 -10.71 -5.16 -21.41
C THR A 117 -9.27 -5.67 -21.51
N GLU A 118 -8.55 -5.24 -22.55
CA GLU A 118 -7.14 -5.61 -22.72
C GLU A 118 -6.27 -5.28 -21.51
N GLY A 119 -6.37 -4.06 -20.96
CA GLY A 119 -5.62 -3.65 -19.78
C GLY A 119 -5.94 -4.51 -18.56
N THR A 120 -7.20 -4.88 -18.37
CA THR A 120 -7.60 -5.76 -17.25
C THR A 120 -7.03 -7.16 -17.43
N VAL A 121 -7.11 -7.75 -18.62
CA VAL A 121 -6.53 -9.08 -18.91
C VAL A 121 -5.00 -9.06 -18.75
N LYS A 122 -4.32 -8.08 -19.37
CA LYS A 122 -2.86 -7.92 -19.33
C LYS A 122 -2.33 -7.73 -17.90
N SER A 123 -3.07 -7.06 -17.03
CA SER A 123 -2.67 -6.87 -15.62
C SER A 123 -2.58 -8.17 -14.80
N GLY A 124 -3.31 -9.21 -15.24
CA GLY A 124 -3.49 -10.46 -14.49
C GLY A 124 -4.24 -10.29 -13.16
N ALA A 125 -4.94 -9.17 -12.93
CA ALA A 125 -5.54 -8.85 -11.63
C ALA A 125 -6.55 -9.90 -11.14
N TYR A 126 -7.48 -10.36 -12.01
CA TYR A 126 -8.40 -11.45 -11.67
C TYR A 126 -7.65 -12.76 -11.40
N VAL A 127 -6.66 -13.10 -12.22
CA VAL A 127 -5.85 -14.33 -12.05
C VAL A 127 -5.15 -14.34 -10.70
N LYS A 128 -4.50 -13.23 -10.33
CA LYS A 128 -3.84 -13.06 -9.03
C LYS A 128 -4.86 -13.17 -7.89
N ALA A 129 -6.01 -12.48 -7.99
CA ALA A 129 -7.04 -12.49 -6.95
C ALA A 129 -7.65 -13.87 -6.72
N LEU A 130 -7.91 -14.63 -7.79
CA LEU A 130 -8.48 -15.98 -7.72
C LEU A 130 -7.45 -16.99 -7.17
N ARG A 131 -6.22 -16.98 -7.69
CA ARG A 131 -5.16 -17.92 -7.25
C ARG A 131 -4.71 -17.69 -5.83
N ALA A 132 -4.77 -16.46 -5.32
CA ALA A 132 -4.49 -16.16 -3.92
C ALA A 132 -5.44 -16.89 -2.95
N LYS A 133 -6.65 -17.24 -3.39
CA LYS A 133 -7.64 -17.98 -2.59
C LYS A 133 -7.74 -19.46 -2.96
N ALA A 134 -7.55 -19.79 -4.23
CA ALA A 134 -7.62 -21.15 -4.75
C ALA A 134 -6.44 -21.42 -5.70
N PRO A 135 -5.27 -21.87 -5.20
CA PRO A 135 -4.05 -21.99 -6.01
C PRO A 135 -4.14 -22.95 -7.21
N LYS A 136 -5.04 -23.95 -7.13
CA LYS A 136 -5.22 -25.00 -8.16
C LYS A 136 -6.36 -24.70 -9.15
N ILE A 137 -7.03 -23.56 -9.06
CA ILE A 137 -8.15 -23.19 -9.95
C ILE A 137 -7.67 -23.07 -11.40
N ARG A 138 -8.45 -23.61 -12.35
CA ARG A 138 -8.20 -23.45 -13.80
C ARG A 138 -8.85 -22.14 -14.25
N LEU A 139 -8.11 -21.33 -15.01
CA LEU A 139 -8.54 -19.99 -15.41
C LEU A 139 -8.25 -19.76 -16.89
N THR A 140 -9.26 -19.28 -17.62
CA THR A 140 -9.10 -18.84 -19.01
C THR A 140 -9.51 -17.38 -19.13
N SER A 141 -8.56 -16.52 -19.54
CA SER A 141 -8.80 -15.09 -19.70
C SER A 141 -8.87 -14.70 -21.18
N LEU A 142 -9.88 -13.93 -21.55
CA LEU A 142 -10.12 -13.46 -22.90
C LEU A 142 -10.37 -11.94 -22.90
N ALA A 143 -9.62 -11.21 -23.73
CA ALA A 143 -9.87 -9.79 -23.94
C ALA A 143 -11.03 -9.59 -24.94
N ALA A 144 -11.99 -8.73 -24.60
CA ALA A 144 -13.15 -8.41 -25.44
C ALA A 144 -13.20 -6.90 -25.78
N PRO A 145 -12.25 -6.38 -26.58
CA PRO A 145 -12.08 -4.94 -26.80
C PRO A 145 -13.27 -4.26 -27.47
N LYS A 146 -14.02 -4.98 -28.33
CA LYS A 146 -15.14 -4.43 -29.10
C LYS A 146 -16.43 -4.26 -28.29
N PHE A 147 -16.55 -4.92 -27.13
CA PHE A 147 -17.80 -4.92 -26.36
C PHE A 147 -18.12 -3.54 -25.79
N VAL A 148 -17.10 -2.81 -25.31
CA VAL A 148 -17.28 -1.45 -24.76
C VAL A 148 -17.87 -0.54 -25.84
N SER A 149 -17.25 -0.51 -27.03
CA SER A 149 -17.72 0.35 -28.14
C SER A 149 -19.14 0.01 -28.59
N LEU A 150 -19.54 -1.27 -28.58
CA LEU A 150 -20.91 -1.67 -28.92
C LEU A 150 -21.93 -1.11 -27.94
N VAL A 151 -21.64 -1.21 -26.65
CA VAL A 151 -22.56 -0.74 -25.60
C VAL A 151 -22.63 0.80 -25.62
N GLU A 152 -21.50 1.47 -25.74
CA GLU A 152 -21.41 2.94 -25.79
C GLU A 152 -22.04 3.57 -27.05
N SER A 153 -22.12 2.81 -28.14
CA SER A 153 -22.80 3.26 -29.36
C SER A 153 -24.31 2.95 -29.38
N ASN A 154 -24.87 2.50 -28.25
CA ASN A 154 -26.27 2.05 -28.13
C ASN A 154 -26.65 0.89 -29.08
N GLU A 155 -25.67 0.05 -29.44
CA GLU A 155 -25.82 -1.04 -30.41
C GLU A 155 -26.02 -2.41 -29.73
N ALA A 156 -26.20 -2.44 -28.40
CA ALA A 156 -26.21 -3.68 -27.60
C ALA A 156 -27.28 -4.71 -28.04
N HIS A 157 -28.38 -4.26 -28.66
CA HIS A 157 -29.46 -5.12 -29.15
C HIS A 157 -29.41 -5.38 -30.66
N SER A 158 -28.43 -4.82 -31.37
CA SER A 158 -28.39 -4.89 -32.83
C SER A 158 -27.90 -6.25 -33.36
N PRO A 159 -28.19 -6.59 -34.62
CA PRO A 159 -27.62 -7.77 -35.26
C PRO A 159 -26.09 -7.78 -35.27
N ILE A 160 -25.47 -6.60 -35.27
CA ILE A 160 -24.01 -6.45 -35.21
C ILE A 160 -23.49 -6.93 -33.86
N ALA A 161 -24.13 -6.55 -32.76
CA ALA A 161 -23.75 -7.01 -31.41
C ALA A 161 -23.80 -8.53 -31.30
N LYS A 162 -24.85 -9.19 -31.80
CA LYS A 162 -24.95 -10.66 -31.82
C LYS A 162 -23.74 -11.32 -32.46
N ARG A 163 -23.35 -10.84 -33.65
CA ARG A 163 -22.19 -11.37 -34.39
C ARG A 163 -20.88 -11.11 -33.67
N VAL A 164 -20.68 -9.90 -33.14
CA VAL A 164 -19.43 -9.54 -32.44
C VAL A 164 -19.28 -10.32 -31.15
N VAL A 165 -20.35 -10.50 -30.36
CA VAL A 165 -20.34 -11.30 -29.14
C VAL A 165 -20.01 -12.76 -29.46
N ALA A 166 -20.70 -13.37 -30.43
CA ALA A 166 -20.44 -14.75 -30.84
C ALA A 166 -18.99 -14.96 -31.30
N ASN A 167 -18.48 -14.10 -32.18
CA ASN A 167 -17.11 -14.20 -32.69
C ASN A 167 -16.06 -13.99 -31.60
N THR A 168 -16.31 -13.07 -30.66
CA THR A 168 -15.35 -12.76 -29.60
C THR A 168 -15.25 -13.92 -28.62
N LEU A 169 -16.38 -14.51 -28.23
CA LEU A 169 -16.44 -15.58 -27.22
C LEU A 169 -16.11 -16.98 -27.77
N GLN A 170 -16.00 -17.13 -29.09
CA GLN A 170 -15.72 -18.42 -29.74
C GLN A 170 -14.52 -19.19 -29.13
N PRO A 171 -13.40 -18.56 -28.73
CA PRO A 171 -12.32 -19.29 -28.06
C PRO A 171 -12.73 -19.95 -26.74
N LEU A 172 -13.68 -19.36 -25.99
CA LEU A 172 -14.15 -19.91 -24.71
C LEU A 172 -15.13 -21.07 -24.88
N LEU A 173 -15.74 -21.24 -26.06
CA LEU A 173 -16.64 -22.38 -26.31
C LEU A 173 -15.91 -23.71 -26.43
N HIS A 174 -14.60 -23.66 -26.67
CA HIS A 174 -13.72 -24.83 -26.71
C HIS A 174 -13.14 -25.16 -25.32
N GLU A 175 -13.50 -24.39 -24.31
CA GLU A 175 -13.06 -24.55 -22.93
C GLU A 175 -14.19 -25.16 -22.09
N ASP A 176 -13.84 -26.02 -21.14
CA ASP A 176 -14.77 -26.64 -20.18
C ASP A 176 -15.08 -25.72 -18.98
N ILE A 177 -15.35 -24.43 -19.23
CA ILE A 177 -15.70 -23.48 -18.16
C ILE A 177 -17.16 -23.67 -17.72
N ASP A 178 -17.41 -23.50 -16.42
CA ASP A 178 -18.79 -23.49 -15.86
C ASP A 178 -19.20 -22.13 -15.30
N THR A 179 -18.25 -21.20 -15.20
CA THR A 179 -18.44 -19.88 -14.61
C THR A 179 -17.68 -18.86 -15.44
N LEU A 180 -18.31 -17.73 -15.76
CA LEU A 180 -17.70 -16.66 -16.54
C LEU A 180 -17.86 -15.31 -15.82
N ILE A 181 -16.72 -14.67 -15.53
CA ILE A 181 -16.69 -13.34 -14.94
C ILE A 181 -16.85 -12.27 -16.02
N LEU A 182 -17.84 -11.38 -15.84
CA LEU A 182 -18.05 -10.18 -16.63
C LEU A 182 -17.13 -9.05 -16.10
N GLY A 183 -15.84 -9.14 -16.40
CA GLY A 183 -14.77 -8.25 -15.90
C GLY A 183 -14.72 -6.85 -16.53
N CYS A 184 -15.87 -6.28 -16.91
CA CYS A 184 -16.01 -4.92 -17.41
C CYS A 184 -17.43 -4.42 -17.11
N THR A 185 -17.57 -3.14 -16.74
CA THR A 185 -18.84 -2.55 -16.31
C THR A 185 -19.91 -2.48 -17.41
N HIS A 186 -19.51 -2.50 -18.68
CA HIS A 186 -20.44 -2.56 -19.82
C HIS A 186 -21.04 -3.95 -20.08
N TYR A 187 -20.38 -5.03 -19.65
CA TYR A 187 -20.74 -6.39 -20.08
C TYR A 187 -22.07 -6.91 -19.53
N PRO A 188 -22.56 -6.48 -18.35
CA PRO A 188 -23.93 -6.78 -17.92
C PRO A 188 -25.01 -6.39 -18.93
N ILE A 189 -24.81 -5.31 -19.70
CA ILE A 189 -25.74 -4.90 -20.76
C ILE A 189 -25.81 -5.93 -21.90
N LEU A 190 -24.70 -6.62 -22.16
CA LEU A 190 -24.61 -7.70 -23.15
C LEU A 190 -24.96 -9.08 -22.57
N ARG A 191 -25.35 -9.16 -21.29
CA ARG A 191 -25.60 -10.44 -20.59
C ARG A 191 -26.51 -11.39 -21.35
N PRO A 192 -27.65 -10.98 -21.94
CA PRO A 192 -28.50 -11.91 -22.70
C PRO A 192 -27.78 -12.52 -23.91
N LEU A 193 -26.96 -11.74 -24.63
CA LEU A 193 -26.20 -12.21 -25.78
C LEU A 193 -25.06 -13.13 -25.36
N ILE A 194 -24.35 -12.77 -24.29
CA ILE A 194 -23.26 -13.57 -23.72
C ILE A 194 -23.81 -14.92 -23.23
N GLN A 195 -24.90 -14.91 -22.46
CA GLN A 195 -25.54 -16.14 -21.96
C GLN A 195 -25.98 -17.04 -23.11
N ASN A 196 -26.60 -16.49 -24.15
CA ASN A 196 -27.03 -17.26 -25.32
C ASN A 196 -25.85 -17.92 -26.05
N VAL A 197 -24.68 -17.27 -26.10
CA VAL A 197 -23.47 -17.85 -26.72
C VAL A 197 -22.84 -18.92 -25.84
N MET A 198 -22.71 -18.65 -24.53
CA MET A 198 -22.05 -19.56 -23.59
C MET A 198 -22.93 -20.74 -23.14
N GLY A 199 -24.24 -20.63 -23.30
CA GLY A 199 -25.23 -21.62 -22.89
C GLY A 199 -25.61 -21.51 -21.41
N ASP A 200 -26.76 -22.10 -21.06
CA ASP A 200 -27.36 -21.98 -19.70
C ASP A 200 -26.57 -22.69 -18.60
N GLN A 201 -25.60 -23.54 -18.98
CA GLN A 201 -24.73 -24.25 -18.03
C GLN A 201 -23.61 -23.36 -17.48
N VAL A 202 -23.32 -22.22 -18.12
CA VAL A 202 -22.29 -21.29 -17.67
C VAL A 202 -22.91 -20.21 -16.81
N THR A 203 -22.47 -20.13 -15.55
CA THR A 203 -22.92 -19.11 -14.60
C THR A 203 -22.20 -17.79 -14.86
N LEU A 204 -22.94 -16.73 -15.21
CA LEU A 204 -22.39 -15.39 -15.43
C LEU A 204 -22.32 -14.58 -14.13
N ILE A 205 -21.12 -14.13 -13.78
CA ILE A 205 -20.84 -13.32 -12.59
C ILE A 205 -20.76 -11.84 -12.96
N ASP A 206 -21.59 -11.03 -12.31
CA ASP A 206 -21.55 -9.57 -12.40
C ASP A 206 -20.70 -9.00 -11.27
N SER A 207 -19.53 -8.47 -11.61
CA SER A 207 -18.63 -7.88 -10.63
C SER A 207 -19.21 -6.62 -9.95
N GLY A 208 -20.12 -5.90 -10.61
CA GLY A 208 -20.78 -4.71 -10.06
C GLY A 208 -21.70 -5.04 -8.90
N ALA A 209 -22.64 -5.97 -9.13
CA ALA A 209 -23.59 -6.43 -8.11
C ALA A 209 -22.89 -6.98 -6.85
N GLU A 210 -21.84 -7.77 -7.05
CA GLU A 210 -21.06 -8.35 -5.95
C GLU A 210 -20.27 -7.30 -5.16
N THR A 211 -19.91 -6.19 -5.80
CA THR A 211 -19.20 -5.08 -5.14
C THR A 211 -20.10 -4.36 -4.15
N VAL A 212 -21.38 -4.18 -4.48
CA VAL A 212 -22.33 -3.50 -3.60
C VAL A 212 -22.60 -4.29 -2.32
N ASN A 213 -22.62 -5.63 -2.40
CA ASN A 213 -22.66 -6.49 -1.22
C ASN A 213 -21.48 -6.20 -0.27
N ASP A 214 -20.27 -6.03 -0.80
CA ASP A 214 -19.10 -5.70 0.01
C ASP A 214 -19.16 -4.27 0.54
N VAL A 215 -19.69 -3.32 -0.23
CA VAL A 215 -19.91 -1.95 0.24
C VAL A 215 -20.82 -1.95 1.47
N SER A 216 -21.95 -2.67 1.41
CA SER A 216 -22.86 -2.81 2.56
C SER A 216 -22.12 -3.32 3.81
N MET A 217 -21.35 -4.40 3.67
CA MET A 217 -20.59 -4.96 4.77
C MET A 217 -19.55 -3.98 5.33
N LEU A 218 -18.86 -3.23 4.46
CA LEU A 218 -17.84 -2.27 4.88
C LEU A 218 -18.46 -1.05 5.57
N LEU A 219 -19.64 -0.60 5.13
CA LEU A 219 -20.36 0.49 5.80
C LEU A 219 -20.71 0.12 7.24
N ASP A 220 -21.19 -1.11 7.48
CA ASP A 220 -21.48 -1.59 8.83
C ASP A 220 -20.20 -1.75 9.66
N TYR A 221 -19.16 -2.35 9.07
CA TYR A 221 -17.89 -2.61 9.76
C TYR A 221 -17.19 -1.33 10.22
N PHE A 222 -17.25 -0.26 9.42
CA PHE A 222 -16.64 1.04 9.75
C PHE A 222 -17.62 2.01 10.46
N ASP A 223 -18.83 1.57 10.80
CA ASP A 223 -19.89 2.42 11.36
C ASP A 223 -20.19 3.67 10.51
N LEU A 224 -20.20 3.50 9.18
CA LEU A 224 -20.37 4.56 8.18
C LEU A 224 -21.80 4.64 7.60
N ALA A 225 -22.69 3.71 7.92
CA ALA A 225 -24.04 3.65 7.36
C ALA A 225 -24.86 4.93 7.65
N ASN A 226 -25.63 5.38 6.65
CA ASN A 226 -26.52 6.53 6.81
C ASN A 226 -27.81 6.16 7.56
N ASN A 227 -27.92 6.63 8.80
CA ASN A 227 -29.07 6.38 9.68
C ASN A 227 -29.92 7.64 9.94
N SER A 228 -29.83 8.68 9.09
CA SER A 228 -30.51 9.95 9.36
C SER A 228 -32.02 9.95 9.06
N GLY A 229 -32.51 9.01 8.25
CA GLY A 229 -33.90 8.99 7.77
C GLY A 229 -34.23 10.07 6.74
N ASP A 230 -33.24 10.86 6.30
CA ASP A 230 -33.42 11.84 5.24
C ASP A 230 -33.55 11.15 3.88
N THR A 231 -34.19 11.82 2.92
CA THR A 231 -34.18 11.37 1.53
C THR A 231 -32.76 11.45 0.96
N PRO A 232 -32.20 10.36 0.41
CA PRO A 232 -30.85 10.37 -0.15
C PRO A 232 -30.78 11.24 -1.41
N THR A 233 -29.58 11.73 -1.70
CA THR A 233 -29.29 12.54 -2.88
C THR A 233 -28.33 11.80 -3.81
N HIS A 234 -28.62 11.81 -5.10
CA HIS A 234 -27.79 11.17 -6.12
C HIS A 234 -27.33 12.21 -7.14
N GLU A 235 -26.03 12.45 -7.22
CA GLU A 235 -25.43 13.39 -8.16
C GLU A 235 -24.60 12.67 -9.22
N TYR A 236 -24.77 13.08 -10.47
CA TYR A 236 -24.06 12.50 -11.61
C TYR A 236 -23.19 13.55 -12.30
N TYR A 237 -21.95 13.18 -12.58
CA TYR A 237 -20.97 14.02 -13.24
C TYR A 237 -20.34 13.26 -14.41
N THR A 238 -20.03 13.98 -15.49
CA THR A 238 -19.35 13.42 -16.65
C THR A 238 -18.33 14.40 -17.21
N THR A 239 -17.20 13.90 -17.72
CA THR A 239 -16.26 14.73 -18.50
C THR A 239 -16.68 14.85 -19.97
N GLY A 240 -17.65 14.05 -20.43
CA GLY A 240 -18.20 14.11 -21.79
C GLY A 240 -19.42 15.02 -21.92
N ALA A 241 -20.27 14.72 -22.91
CA ALA A 241 -21.52 15.45 -23.15
C ALA A 241 -22.63 14.98 -22.19
N PRO A 242 -23.20 15.85 -21.33
CA PRO A 242 -24.24 15.45 -20.38
C PRO A 242 -25.48 14.83 -21.01
N SER A 243 -25.98 15.38 -22.13
CA SER A 243 -27.19 14.87 -22.77
C SER A 243 -27.05 13.42 -23.25
N MET A 244 -25.87 13.05 -23.78
CA MET A 244 -25.61 11.65 -24.18
C MET A 244 -25.44 10.74 -22.96
N PHE A 245 -24.84 11.27 -21.88
CA PHE A 245 -24.69 10.52 -20.64
C PHE A 245 -26.05 10.22 -20.00
N ASP A 246 -26.94 11.21 -19.95
CA ASP A 246 -28.30 11.06 -19.42
C ASP A 246 -29.12 10.07 -20.26
N GLU A 247 -29.07 10.15 -21.59
CA GLU A 247 -29.76 9.22 -22.50
C GLU A 247 -29.37 7.75 -22.24
N LEU A 248 -28.06 7.47 -22.14
CA LEU A 248 -27.55 6.12 -21.84
C LEU A 248 -27.85 5.70 -20.40
N GLY A 249 -27.71 6.62 -19.44
CA GLY A 249 -27.89 6.35 -18.03
C GLY A 249 -29.35 6.03 -17.67
N GLU A 250 -30.31 6.78 -18.20
CA GLU A 250 -31.74 6.57 -17.98
C GLU A 250 -32.18 5.19 -18.50
N ALA A 251 -31.67 4.80 -19.67
CA ALA A 251 -31.96 3.48 -20.24
C ALA A 251 -31.44 2.33 -19.37
N TRP A 252 -30.35 2.54 -18.63
CA TRP A 252 -29.69 1.47 -17.87
C TRP A 252 -30.11 1.40 -16.40
N LEU A 253 -30.28 2.57 -15.76
CA LEU A 253 -30.65 2.67 -14.35
C LEU A 253 -32.16 2.45 -14.12
N GLU A 254 -32.99 2.48 -15.16
CA GLU A 254 -34.46 2.33 -15.05
C GLU A 254 -35.08 3.30 -14.02
N LEU A 255 -34.53 4.52 -13.93
CA LEU A 255 -34.97 5.51 -12.96
C LEU A 255 -36.40 5.99 -13.26
N THR A 256 -37.14 6.27 -12.19
CA THR A 256 -38.48 6.88 -12.27
C THR A 256 -38.43 8.40 -12.50
N ALA A 257 -37.26 9.01 -12.39
CA ALA A 257 -37.02 10.44 -12.58
C ALA A 257 -35.86 10.65 -13.55
N PRO A 258 -35.89 11.71 -14.38
CA PRO A 258 -34.86 11.98 -15.36
C PRO A 258 -33.51 12.26 -14.69
N MET A 259 -32.44 11.84 -15.36
CA MET A 259 -31.07 12.13 -14.95
C MET A 259 -30.67 13.54 -15.38
N HIS A 260 -29.83 14.17 -14.57
CA HIS A 260 -29.29 15.49 -14.85
C HIS A 260 -27.79 15.51 -14.54
N ALA A 261 -27.00 14.87 -15.40
CA ALA A 261 -25.55 14.88 -15.26
C ALA A 261 -24.97 16.28 -15.47
N LYS A 262 -23.92 16.61 -14.71
CA LYS A 262 -23.18 17.87 -14.86
C LYS A 262 -21.87 17.62 -15.58
N HIS A 263 -21.59 18.41 -16.61
CA HIS A 263 -20.28 18.40 -17.25
C HIS A 263 -19.22 18.97 -16.29
N VAL A 264 -18.06 18.32 -16.20
CA VAL A 264 -16.92 18.79 -15.41
C VAL A 264 -15.62 18.63 -16.18
N ASN A 265 -14.71 19.60 -16.01
CA ASN A 265 -13.33 19.47 -16.45
C ASN A 265 -12.46 19.10 -15.25
N ILE A 266 -11.80 17.94 -15.33
CA ILE A 266 -10.93 17.40 -14.28
C ILE A 266 -9.45 17.33 -14.71
N GLU A 267 -9.09 17.91 -15.85
CA GLU A 267 -7.69 17.97 -16.29
C GLU A 267 -6.84 18.82 -15.33
N ALA A 268 -7.41 19.94 -14.84
CA ALA A 268 -6.79 20.79 -13.83
C ALA A 268 -6.75 20.14 -12.42
N GLU A 269 -7.42 19.01 -12.23
CA GLU A 269 -7.32 18.22 -10.99
C GLU A 269 -6.03 17.37 -10.95
N ALA A 270 -5.15 17.50 -11.95
CA ALA A 270 -3.82 16.87 -11.98
C ALA A 270 -2.88 17.41 -10.89
N ASP A 271 -2.99 18.70 -10.57
CA ASP A 271 -1.89 19.47 -9.97
C ASP A 271 -1.75 19.31 -8.46
N HIS A 272 -2.74 18.75 -7.76
CA HIS A 272 -2.77 18.79 -6.30
C HIS A 272 -2.35 17.52 -5.57
N ALA A 273 -2.09 16.40 -6.25
CA ALA A 273 -1.85 15.16 -5.49
C ALA A 273 -0.89 14.12 -6.09
N MET A 274 -0.58 14.05 -7.38
CA MET A 274 0.57 13.21 -7.80
C MET A 274 1.89 13.86 -7.35
N ALA A 275 2.01 15.19 -7.53
CA ALA A 275 3.11 15.98 -6.99
C ALA A 275 3.14 15.92 -5.46
N THR A 276 2.01 16.10 -4.77
CA THR A 276 1.93 16.05 -3.29
C THR A 276 2.16 14.65 -2.72
N VAL A 277 1.80 13.57 -3.44
CA VAL A 277 2.11 12.18 -3.03
C VAL A 277 3.57 11.85 -3.28
N LEU A 278 4.15 12.28 -4.40
CA LEU A 278 5.59 12.16 -4.66
C LEU A 278 6.41 13.04 -3.68
N GLU A 279 5.91 14.22 -3.34
CA GLU A 279 6.50 15.15 -2.38
C GLU A 279 6.33 14.64 -0.94
N ALA A 280 5.20 14.01 -0.60
CA ALA A 280 4.99 13.35 0.70
C ALA A 280 5.84 12.06 0.85
N LYS A 281 6.05 11.31 -0.25
CA LYS A 281 7.04 10.21 -0.29
C LYS A 281 8.47 10.73 -0.17
N GLY A 282 8.80 11.86 -0.79
CA GLY A 282 10.07 12.57 -0.61
C GLY A 282 10.25 13.17 0.79
N LYS A 283 9.15 13.38 1.53
CA LYS A 283 9.11 13.86 2.92
C LYS A 283 8.77 12.76 3.91
N THR A 284 8.97 11.47 3.59
CA THR A 284 8.77 10.37 4.55
C THR A 284 10.04 9.53 4.67
N ILE A 285 10.50 9.31 5.90
CA ILE A 285 11.58 8.36 6.22
C ILE A 285 11.02 7.28 7.15
N VAL A 286 11.33 6.03 6.88
CA VAL A 286 10.97 4.90 7.75
C VAL A 286 12.16 4.50 8.60
N VAL A 287 11.97 4.40 9.91
CA VAL A 287 12.96 3.83 10.84
C VAL A 287 12.78 2.32 10.88
N ALA A 288 13.80 1.57 10.46
CA ALA A 288 13.85 0.11 10.49
C ALA A 288 14.05 -0.45 11.91
N SER A 289 13.21 -0.03 12.85
CA SER A 289 13.28 -0.42 14.25
C SER A 289 11.88 -0.52 14.85
N LYS A 290 11.74 -1.37 15.86
CA LYS A 290 10.56 -1.42 16.75
C LYS A 290 10.85 -0.79 18.12
N ASN A 291 12.09 -0.36 18.38
CA ASN A 291 12.50 0.26 19.63
C ASN A 291 12.05 1.73 19.67
N GLN A 292 11.16 2.06 20.60
CA GLN A 292 10.55 3.39 20.74
C GLN A 292 11.55 4.50 21.06
N GLY A 293 12.62 4.19 21.81
CA GLY A 293 13.70 5.15 22.08
C GLY A 293 14.41 5.57 20.80
N LYS A 294 14.83 4.59 19.98
CA LYS A 294 15.45 4.84 18.67
C LYS A 294 14.54 5.67 17.77
N ILE A 295 13.26 5.29 17.68
CA ILE A 295 12.27 6.00 16.83
C ILE A 295 12.13 7.46 17.28
N LYS A 296 12.06 7.71 18.59
CA LYS A 296 11.95 9.08 19.15
C LYS A 296 13.18 9.94 18.81
N GLU A 297 14.38 9.38 18.85
CA GLU A 297 15.61 10.09 18.48
C GLU A 297 15.59 10.51 17.00
N PHE A 298 15.26 9.60 16.08
CA PHE A 298 15.15 9.92 14.65
C PHE A 298 14.01 10.91 14.35
N LYS A 299 12.89 10.82 15.08
CA LYS A 299 11.82 11.83 15.00
C LYS A 299 12.31 13.23 15.32
N THR A 300 13.09 13.34 16.39
CA THR A 300 13.63 14.64 16.84
C THR A 300 14.58 15.26 15.81
N MET A 301 15.26 14.44 15.00
CA MET A 301 16.12 14.88 13.89
C MET A 301 15.31 15.29 12.65
N PHE A 302 14.43 14.43 12.16
CA PHE A 302 13.82 14.61 10.83
C PHE A 302 12.53 15.46 10.85
N GLU A 303 11.69 15.36 11.89
CA GLU A 303 10.40 16.07 11.93
C GLU A 303 10.53 17.62 11.88
N PRO A 304 11.54 18.28 12.51
CA PRO A 304 11.73 19.72 12.39
C PRO A 304 11.98 20.21 10.95
N ALA A 305 12.51 19.35 10.08
CA ALA A 305 12.71 19.64 8.67
C ALA A 305 11.47 19.34 7.80
N GLY A 306 10.32 19.03 8.42
CA GLY A 306 9.07 18.72 7.73
C GLY A 306 8.98 17.30 7.19
N ILE A 307 9.84 16.39 7.67
CA ILE A 307 9.81 14.97 7.29
C ILE A 307 8.92 14.18 8.25
N THR A 308 7.99 13.42 7.68
CA THR A 308 7.18 12.45 8.41
C THR A 308 8.02 11.21 8.71
N VAL A 309 8.15 10.86 9.99
CA VAL A 309 8.89 9.65 10.41
C VAL A 309 7.91 8.54 10.74
N LYS A 310 8.02 7.43 10.01
CA LYS A 310 7.32 6.17 10.27
C LYS A 310 8.27 5.12 10.83
N SER A 311 7.72 4.02 11.32
CA SER A 311 8.45 2.88 11.88
C SER A 311 7.95 1.57 11.28
N LEU A 312 8.64 0.45 11.56
CA LEU A 312 8.16 -0.86 11.14
C LEU A 312 6.80 -1.25 11.76
N ALA A 313 6.37 -0.59 12.84
CA ALA A 313 5.04 -0.81 13.42
C ALA A 313 3.91 -0.31 12.52
N ASP A 314 4.18 0.69 11.67
CA ASP A 314 3.23 1.26 10.71
C ASP A 314 3.02 0.35 9.48
N PHE A 315 3.86 -0.69 9.33
CA PHE A 315 3.87 -1.61 8.19
C PHE A 315 3.82 -3.09 8.65
N PRO A 316 2.73 -3.56 9.30
CA PRO A 316 2.68 -4.89 9.92
C PRO A 316 2.81 -6.07 8.94
N SER A 317 2.59 -5.81 7.64
CA SER A 317 2.68 -6.80 6.56
C SER A 317 4.07 -6.93 5.93
N VAL A 318 5.02 -6.06 6.29
CA VAL A 318 6.38 -6.14 5.73
C VAL A 318 7.14 -7.31 6.38
N PRO A 319 7.82 -8.17 5.60
CA PRO A 319 8.59 -9.28 6.16
C PRO A 319 9.70 -8.82 7.11
N THR A 320 10.16 -9.71 7.98
CA THR A 320 11.33 -9.43 8.82
C THR A 320 12.58 -9.69 7.98
N VAL A 321 13.58 -8.81 8.06
CA VAL A 321 14.85 -8.99 7.34
C VAL A 321 15.82 -9.77 8.23
N ASP A 322 16.42 -10.82 7.67
CA ASP A 322 17.45 -11.60 8.35
C ASP A 322 18.81 -10.88 8.23
N GLU A 323 19.38 -10.50 9.38
CA GLU A 323 20.71 -9.87 9.47
C GLU A 323 21.79 -10.95 9.40
N THR A 324 22.34 -11.17 8.20
CA THR A 324 23.34 -12.23 7.92
C THR A 324 24.75 -11.67 7.72
N GLY A 325 24.93 -10.36 7.88
CA GLY A 325 26.20 -9.67 7.74
C GLY A 325 27.24 -10.06 8.79
N THR A 326 28.49 -9.78 8.45
CA THR A 326 29.68 -9.99 9.27
C THR A 326 30.19 -8.70 9.93
N THR A 327 29.69 -7.54 9.50
CA THR A 327 29.99 -6.22 10.07
C THR A 327 28.70 -5.47 10.45
N PHE A 328 28.83 -4.42 11.28
CA PHE A 328 27.70 -3.55 11.64
C PHE A 328 27.08 -2.88 10.41
N GLU A 329 27.92 -2.42 9.48
CA GLU A 329 27.48 -1.80 8.25
C GLU A 329 26.71 -2.79 7.36
N GLU A 330 27.20 -4.02 7.19
CA GLU A 330 26.52 -5.03 6.37
C GLU A 330 25.12 -5.35 6.92
N ASN A 331 24.96 -5.46 8.24
CA ASN A 331 23.66 -5.69 8.86
C ASN A 331 22.72 -4.50 8.67
N ALA A 332 23.21 -3.29 8.98
CA ALA A 332 22.41 -2.08 8.84
C ALA A 332 21.98 -1.85 7.38
N ARG A 333 22.89 -2.08 6.43
CA ARG A 333 22.64 -1.95 4.99
C ARG A 333 21.63 -2.97 4.47
N GLN A 334 21.82 -4.27 4.76
CA GLN A 334 20.87 -5.33 4.39
C GLN A 334 19.44 -4.98 4.83
N LYS A 335 19.32 -4.43 6.04
CA LYS A 335 18.05 -4.01 6.61
C LYS A 335 17.48 -2.76 5.93
N ALA A 336 18.29 -1.71 5.75
CA ALA A 336 17.86 -0.47 5.12
C ALA A 336 17.41 -0.71 3.67
N ASP A 337 18.23 -1.37 2.87
CA ASP A 337 17.98 -1.64 1.44
C ASP A 337 16.72 -2.48 1.23
N GLN A 338 16.61 -3.60 1.96
CA GLN A 338 15.49 -4.51 1.78
C GLN A 338 14.16 -3.83 2.15
N TYR A 339 14.13 -3.08 3.25
CA TYR A 339 12.95 -2.31 3.62
C TYR A 339 12.68 -1.14 2.67
N ALA A 340 13.71 -0.45 2.18
CA ALA A 340 13.53 0.66 1.23
C ALA A 340 12.92 0.16 -0.08
N LYS A 341 13.39 -0.98 -0.56
CA LYS A 341 12.84 -1.68 -1.73
C LYS A 341 11.40 -2.12 -1.51
N ASP A 342 11.09 -2.76 -0.39
CA ASP A 342 9.75 -3.32 -0.13
C ASP A 342 8.70 -2.23 0.12
N LEU A 343 9.09 -1.15 0.80
CA LEU A 343 8.20 -0.05 1.17
C LEU A 343 8.13 1.05 0.11
N GLN A 344 9.11 1.09 -0.81
CA GLN A 344 9.26 2.15 -1.80
C GLN A 344 9.30 3.55 -1.13
N LEU A 345 10.04 3.63 -0.03
CA LEU A 345 10.29 4.82 0.80
C LEU A 345 11.76 4.82 1.27
N PRO A 346 12.40 5.98 1.50
CA PRO A 346 13.68 6.04 2.18
C PRO A 346 13.64 5.39 3.57
N VAL A 347 14.66 4.61 3.91
CA VAL A 347 14.73 3.87 5.18
C VAL A 347 16.03 4.14 5.89
N ILE A 348 15.96 4.38 7.20
CA ILE A 348 17.12 4.40 8.09
C ILE A 348 17.18 3.14 8.94
N ALA A 349 18.33 2.47 8.96
CA ALA A 349 18.65 1.36 9.84
C ALA A 349 19.83 1.71 10.76
N ASP A 350 19.85 1.08 11.92
CA ASP A 350 20.86 1.26 12.99
C ASP A 350 21.28 -0.13 13.46
N ASP A 351 22.58 -0.43 13.39
CA ASP A 351 23.20 -1.59 14.03
C ASP A 351 24.32 -1.14 14.98
N SER A 352 24.23 -1.54 16.25
CA SER A 352 25.10 -1.05 17.32
C SER A 352 25.59 -2.18 18.20
N GLY A 353 26.79 -2.03 18.75
CA GLY A 353 27.35 -3.02 19.66
C GLY A 353 28.55 -2.52 20.46
N LEU A 354 28.91 -3.32 21.46
CA LEU A 354 30.13 -3.17 22.24
C LEU A 354 31.24 -4.03 21.61
N MET A 355 32.41 -3.45 21.42
CA MET A 355 33.63 -4.13 21.01
C MET A 355 34.64 -4.01 22.14
N VAL A 356 35.22 -5.14 22.58
CA VAL A 356 36.24 -5.14 23.63
C VAL A 356 37.54 -5.64 23.05
N ASP A 357 38.60 -4.85 23.20
CA ASP A 357 39.88 -5.09 22.50
C ASP A 357 40.53 -6.40 22.94
N ALA A 358 40.52 -6.66 24.26
CA ALA A 358 41.04 -7.91 24.83
C ALA A 358 40.27 -9.18 24.40
N LEU A 359 39.10 -9.02 23.78
CA LEU A 359 38.26 -10.12 23.28
C LEU A 359 38.17 -10.13 21.76
N ASP A 360 39.16 -9.54 21.06
CA ASP A 360 39.20 -9.43 19.60
C ASP A 360 37.91 -8.79 19.03
N GLY A 361 37.40 -7.76 19.71
CA GLY A 361 36.20 -7.02 19.32
C GLY A 361 34.87 -7.69 19.69
N GLN A 362 34.89 -8.84 20.37
CA GLN A 362 33.66 -9.41 20.92
C GLN A 362 33.13 -8.56 22.08
N PRO A 363 31.80 -8.44 22.26
CA PRO A 363 30.72 -9.17 21.58
C PRO A 363 30.36 -8.71 20.15
N GLY A 364 30.75 -7.50 19.73
CA GLY A 364 30.58 -6.98 18.37
C GLY A 364 29.12 -6.97 17.91
N ILE A 365 28.87 -7.39 16.65
CA ILE A 365 27.53 -7.53 16.06
C ILE A 365 26.59 -8.49 16.82
N ARG A 366 27.13 -9.28 17.78
CA ARG A 366 26.33 -10.16 18.64
C ARG A 366 25.97 -9.54 19.97
N SER A 367 26.24 -8.25 20.19
CA SER A 367 26.05 -7.55 21.46
C SER A 367 24.68 -7.80 22.12
N ALA A 368 23.58 -7.74 21.38
CA ALA A 368 22.24 -7.97 21.92
C ALA A 368 22.01 -9.44 22.33
N ARG A 369 22.68 -10.39 21.67
CA ARG A 369 22.50 -11.84 21.81
C ARG A 369 23.80 -12.56 22.21
N TYR A 370 24.68 -11.89 22.95
CA TYR A 370 26.03 -12.39 23.20
C TYR A 370 26.02 -13.71 23.98
N ALA A 371 25.08 -13.87 24.90
CA ALA A 371 24.86 -15.10 25.66
C ALA A 371 24.17 -16.23 24.85
N GLY A 372 23.71 -15.99 23.62
CA GLY A 372 23.03 -16.98 22.79
C GLY A 372 21.54 -17.16 23.15
N ASP A 373 21.09 -18.41 23.20
CA ASP A 373 19.69 -18.76 23.54
C ASP A 373 19.40 -18.38 25.01
N GLY A 374 18.35 -17.60 25.24
CA GLY A 374 18.01 -17.08 26.57
C GLY A 374 18.76 -15.81 26.98
N HIS A 375 19.36 -15.09 26.01
CA HIS A 375 20.02 -13.81 26.27
C HIS A 375 19.09 -12.77 26.91
N ASN A 376 19.68 -12.01 27.83
CA ASN A 376 19.19 -10.76 28.36
C ASN A 376 20.42 -9.97 28.85
N ASP A 377 20.22 -8.72 29.28
CA ASP A 377 21.31 -7.86 29.73
C ASP A 377 22.17 -8.52 30.82
N ALA A 378 21.56 -9.17 31.80
CA ALA A 378 22.28 -9.84 32.88
C ALA A 378 23.13 -11.01 32.37
N ALA A 379 22.60 -11.85 31.48
CA ALA A 379 23.32 -12.99 30.90
C ALA A 379 24.47 -12.53 29.98
N ASN A 380 24.23 -11.49 29.18
CA ASN A 380 25.23 -10.88 28.31
C ASN A 380 26.38 -10.28 29.14
N ASN A 381 26.05 -9.53 30.19
CA ASN A 381 27.03 -8.95 31.13
C ASN A 381 27.81 -10.03 31.88
N ALA A 382 27.14 -11.09 32.36
CA ALA A 382 27.81 -12.20 33.04
C ALA A 382 28.82 -12.91 32.14
N LYS A 383 28.46 -13.16 30.87
CA LYS A 383 29.37 -13.75 29.89
C LYS A 383 30.55 -12.83 29.58
N LEU A 384 30.30 -11.52 29.43
CA LEU A 384 31.35 -10.53 29.20
C LEU A 384 32.37 -10.51 30.36
N LEU A 385 31.89 -10.43 31.60
CA LEU A 385 32.76 -10.41 32.78
C LEU A 385 33.53 -11.72 32.96
N ALA A 386 32.90 -12.86 32.67
CA ALA A 386 33.58 -14.16 32.70
C ALA A 386 34.71 -14.23 31.66
N ALA A 387 34.51 -13.68 30.46
CA ALA A 387 35.54 -13.62 29.43
C ALA A 387 36.70 -12.67 29.80
N LEU A 388 36.43 -11.65 30.62
CA LEU A 388 37.42 -10.67 31.08
C LEU A 388 38.07 -11.01 32.42
N ALA A 389 37.80 -12.20 32.99
CA ALA A 389 38.22 -12.55 34.35
C ALA A 389 39.74 -12.44 34.56
N ASP A 390 40.54 -12.83 33.56
CA ASP A 390 42.01 -12.81 33.61
C ASP A 390 42.63 -11.55 32.96
N VAL A 391 41.80 -10.60 32.52
CA VAL A 391 42.25 -9.34 31.88
C VAL A 391 42.37 -8.25 32.95
N PRO A 392 43.55 -7.61 33.13
CA PRO A 392 43.72 -6.46 34.02
C PRO A 392 42.76 -5.33 33.70
N GLU A 393 42.25 -4.61 34.70
CA GLU A 393 41.22 -3.57 34.47
C GLU A 393 41.66 -2.48 33.49
N ASP A 394 42.93 -2.07 33.54
CA ASP A 394 43.50 -1.06 32.63
C ASP A 394 43.58 -1.54 31.16
N ASP A 395 43.55 -2.86 30.93
CA ASP A 395 43.58 -3.48 29.60
C ASP A 395 42.18 -3.83 29.08
N ARG A 396 41.10 -3.51 29.83
CA ARG A 396 39.70 -3.76 29.43
C ARG A 396 39.14 -2.64 28.57
N THR A 397 39.92 -2.15 27.61
CA THR A 397 39.49 -1.10 26.69
C THR A 397 38.36 -1.61 25.81
N ALA A 398 37.36 -0.74 25.60
CA ALA A 398 36.18 -1.07 24.85
C ALA A 398 35.63 0.14 24.10
N THR A 399 35.00 -0.13 22.96
CA THR A 399 34.35 0.86 22.12
C THR A 399 32.90 0.44 21.91
N PHE A 400 31.98 1.31 22.27
CA PHE A 400 30.64 1.22 21.73
C PHE A 400 30.64 1.85 20.34
N HIS A 401 30.11 1.12 19.36
CA HIS A 401 30.01 1.53 17.98
C HIS A 401 28.55 1.48 17.52
N THR A 402 28.16 2.41 16.66
CA THR A 402 26.99 2.22 15.79
C THR A 402 27.29 2.61 14.36
N THR A 403 26.64 1.90 13.45
CA THR A 403 26.51 2.28 12.06
C THR A 403 25.05 2.62 11.75
N LEU A 404 24.84 3.81 11.18
CA LEU A 404 23.57 4.22 10.61
C LEU A 404 23.67 4.14 9.08
N VAL A 405 22.68 3.49 8.46
CA VAL A 405 22.55 3.43 7.00
C VAL A 405 21.20 4.02 6.62
N LEU A 406 21.22 5.07 5.80
CA LEU A 406 20.05 5.68 5.20
C LEU A 406 20.05 5.33 3.69
N ALA A 407 19.02 4.58 3.27
CA ALA A 407 18.92 3.99 1.93
C ALA A 407 17.74 4.55 1.14
N LYS A 408 17.91 4.68 -0.19
CA LYS A 408 16.82 5.01 -1.14
C LYS A 408 16.28 3.73 -1.78
N PRO A 409 14.98 3.66 -2.10
CA PRO A 409 14.44 2.56 -2.87
C PRO A 409 15.17 2.41 -4.20
N ASP A 410 15.59 1.19 -4.52
CA ASP A 410 16.18 0.82 -5.81
C ASP A 410 17.49 1.56 -6.20
N HIS A 411 18.17 2.20 -5.23
CA HIS A 411 19.47 2.91 -5.41
C HIS A 411 20.51 2.54 -4.32
N PRO A 412 20.87 1.26 -4.16
CA PRO A 412 21.79 0.82 -3.09
C PRO A 412 23.20 1.44 -3.19
N GLU A 413 23.61 1.86 -4.39
CA GLU A 413 24.87 2.58 -4.62
C GLU A 413 24.90 3.99 -4.04
N ALA A 414 23.72 4.55 -3.74
CA ALA A 414 23.56 5.90 -3.23
C ALA A 414 23.45 5.94 -1.70
N ASP A 415 23.44 4.80 -1.01
CA ASP A 415 23.27 4.74 0.45
C ASP A 415 24.23 5.65 1.22
N LEU A 416 23.66 6.38 2.17
CA LEU A 416 24.42 7.20 3.11
C LEU A 416 24.75 6.38 4.35
N VAL A 417 26.05 6.22 4.62
CA VAL A 417 26.55 5.54 5.79
C VAL A 417 27.30 6.51 6.69
N VAL A 418 26.93 6.53 7.96
CA VAL A 418 27.68 7.23 8.99
C VAL A 418 27.89 6.34 10.20
N HIS A 419 28.94 6.63 10.95
CA HIS A 419 29.31 5.87 12.13
C HIS A 419 29.47 6.79 13.32
N GLY A 420 29.40 6.21 14.52
CA GLY A 420 29.73 6.92 15.73
C GLY A 420 30.27 5.96 16.78
N ASP A 421 31.29 6.41 17.47
CA ASP A 421 32.01 5.64 18.46
C ASP A 421 32.06 6.38 19.80
N VAL A 422 32.11 5.62 20.88
CA VAL A 422 32.54 6.12 22.18
C VAL A 422 33.47 5.10 22.81
N SER A 423 34.65 5.55 23.21
CA SER A 423 35.67 4.70 23.82
C SER A 423 35.62 4.79 25.34
N GLY A 424 35.93 3.69 26.01
CA GLY A 424 35.85 3.55 27.45
C GLY A 424 36.55 2.29 27.95
N LEU A 425 36.23 1.91 29.18
CA LEU A 425 36.75 0.74 29.88
C LEU A 425 35.58 -0.09 30.43
N ILE A 426 35.77 -1.41 30.54
CA ILE A 426 34.80 -2.29 31.22
C ILE A 426 35.18 -2.47 32.68
N THR A 427 34.32 -2.02 33.59
CA THR A 427 34.52 -2.16 35.04
C THR A 427 34.18 -3.58 35.52
N ALA A 428 34.76 -4.02 36.63
CA ALA A 428 34.38 -5.29 37.25
C ALA A 428 33.03 -5.23 37.99
N ILE A 429 32.70 -4.05 38.55
CA ILE A 429 31.49 -3.82 39.35
C ILE A 429 30.59 -2.84 38.58
N PRO A 430 29.28 -3.15 38.44
CA PRO A 430 28.36 -2.23 37.79
C PRO A 430 28.16 -0.98 38.64
N ARG A 431 28.04 0.17 37.98
CA ARG A 431 27.72 1.45 38.62
C ARG A 431 26.54 2.10 37.92
N GLY A 432 25.76 2.88 38.67
CA GLY A 432 24.58 3.57 38.18
C GLY A 432 23.30 2.74 38.28
N THR A 433 22.16 3.40 38.07
CA THR A 433 20.82 2.81 38.17
C THR A 433 19.97 3.02 36.92
N ASP A 434 20.48 3.76 35.93
CA ASP A 434 19.70 4.25 34.79
C ASP A 434 20.41 3.93 33.45
N GLY A 435 20.35 2.66 33.03
CA GLY A 435 20.99 2.18 31.80
C GLY A 435 20.51 0.80 31.36
N PHE A 436 20.80 0.43 30.11
CA PHE A 436 20.43 -0.85 29.51
C PHE A 436 21.65 -1.53 28.87
N GLY A 437 21.57 -2.85 28.64
CA GLY A 437 22.69 -3.61 28.07
C GLY A 437 23.95 -3.53 28.93
N TYR A 438 25.03 -3.00 28.35
CA TYR A 438 26.35 -2.92 28.99
C TYR A 438 26.63 -1.56 29.66
N ASP A 439 25.67 -0.62 29.64
CA ASP A 439 25.86 0.73 30.21
C ASP A 439 26.39 0.74 31.67
N PRO A 440 25.93 -0.15 32.58
CA PRO A 440 26.41 -0.13 33.97
C PRO A 440 27.89 -0.48 34.13
N PHE A 441 28.48 -1.13 33.12
CA PHE A 441 29.88 -1.57 33.13
C PHE A 441 30.77 -0.72 32.23
N PHE A 442 30.20 0.06 31.32
CA PHE A 442 30.95 0.88 30.38
C PHE A 442 31.32 2.23 31.02
N PHE A 443 32.57 2.35 31.46
CA PHE A 443 33.14 3.53 32.09
C PHE A 443 33.77 4.47 31.06
N VAL A 444 33.46 5.77 31.16
CA VAL A 444 34.03 6.82 30.31
C VAL A 444 35.04 7.63 31.14
N PRO A 445 36.36 7.42 30.96
CA PRO A 445 37.38 8.06 31.80
C PRO A 445 37.30 9.58 31.82
N ALA A 446 36.98 10.20 30.68
CA ALA A 446 36.87 11.65 30.55
C ALA A 446 35.79 12.27 31.45
N LEU A 447 34.77 11.49 31.84
CA LEU A 447 33.66 11.94 32.69
C LEU A 447 33.69 11.35 34.10
N GLY A 448 34.56 10.37 34.38
CA GLY A 448 34.61 9.69 35.67
C GLY A 448 33.34 8.90 36.02
N LYS A 449 32.52 8.55 35.02
CA LYS A 449 31.19 7.93 35.17
C LYS A 449 31.03 6.72 34.25
N THR A 450 30.24 5.74 34.65
CA THR A 450 29.66 4.76 33.70
C THR A 450 28.49 5.38 32.95
N MET A 451 28.16 4.80 31.79
CA MET A 451 27.02 5.27 30.99
C MET A 451 25.69 5.22 31.75
N ALA A 452 25.54 4.31 32.72
CA ALA A 452 24.34 4.21 33.57
C ALA A 452 24.30 5.19 34.75
N GLU A 453 25.39 5.95 34.98
CA GLU A 453 25.44 7.07 35.94
C GLU A 453 25.18 8.42 35.27
N MET A 454 25.07 8.44 33.94
CA MET A 454 24.83 9.65 33.17
C MET A 454 23.35 9.92 33.05
N THR A 455 22.99 11.21 33.09
CA THR A 455 21.66 11.64 32.68
C THR A 455 21.45 11.37 31.18
N ALA A 456 20.19 11.29 30.74
CA ALA A 456 19.86 11.14 29.32
C ALA A 456 20.48 12.26 28.45
N GLU A 457 20.58 13.48 28.97
CA GLU A 457 21.19 14.62 28.27
C GLU A 457 22.71 14.45 28.12
N GLU A 458 23.42 14.11 29.19
CA GLU A 458 24.86 13.81 29.14
C GLU A 458 25.16 12.66 28.18
N LYS A 459 24.35 11.60 28.22
CA LYS A 459 24.51 10.43 27.36
C LYS A 459 24.29 10.76 25.89
N ASN A 460 23.30 11.58 25.55
CA ASN A 460 23.07 12.03 24.18
C ASN A 460 24.23 12.87 23.61
N GLN A 461 24.95 13.60 24.47
CA GLN A 461 26.11 14.39 24.05
C GLN A 461 27.33 13.54 23.70
N ILE A 462 27.53 12.37 24.32
CA ILE A 462 28.77 11.60 24.14
C ILE A 462 28.59 10.18 23.61
N SER A 463 27.36 9.68 23.54
CA SER A 463 27.11 8.31 23.08
C SER A 463 27.50 8.12 21.61
N HIS A 464 27.90 6.90 21.29
CA HIS A 464 28.16 6.44 19.93
C HIS A 464 27.01 6.78 18.96
N ARG A 465 25.75 6.53 19.34
CA ARG A 465 24.60 6.92 18.51
C ARG A 465 24.43 8.44 18.42
N GLY A 466 24.63 9.17 19.51
CA GLY A 466 24.64 10.64 19.45
C GLY A 466 25.71 11.18 18.49
N ASN A 467 26.90 10.57 18.46
CA ASN A 467 27.97 10.89 17.51
C ASN A 467 27.55 10.57 16.07
N ALA A 468 26.99 9.39 15.82
CA ALA A 468 26.51 8.99 14.49
C ALA A 468 25.36 9.89 14.00
N MET A 469 24.44 10.28 14.88
CA MET A 469 23.35 11.20 14.57
C MET A 469 23.87 12.59 14.22
N ARG A 470 24.87 13.11 14.93
CA ARG A 470 25.51 14.39 14.54
C ARG A 470 26.20 14.29 13.19
N ALA A 471 26.93 13.21 12.94
CA ALA A 471 27.53 12.96 11.64
C ALA A 471 26.47 12.85 10.52
N LEU A 472 25.29 12.28 10.83
CA LEU A 472 24.16 12.21 9.91
C LEU A 472 23.56 13.59 9.63
N GLU A 473 23.38 14.41 10.68
CA GLU A 473 22.80 15.77 10.63
C GLU A 473 23.47 16.63 9.55
N ASP A 474 24.79 16.51 9.41
CA ASP A 474 25.58 17.33 8.50
C ASP A 474 25.34 17.02 7.01
N VAL A 475 24.78 15.85 6.68
CA VAL A 475 24.79 15.31 5.30
C VAL A 475 23.44 14.78 4.82
N TRP A 476 22.51 14.43 5.72
CA TRP A 476 21.27 13.75 5.33
C TRP A 476 20.37 14.60 4.43
N GLN A 477 20.34 15.93 4.62
CA GLN A 477 19.50 16.83 3.82
C GLN A 477 19.98 16.87 2.36
N THR A 478 21.27 17.11 2.15
CA THR A 478 21.89 17.09 0.82
C THR A 478 21.74 15.74 0.15
N TRP A 479 21.88 14.66 0.92
CA TRP A 479 21.65 13.31 0.43
C TRP A 479 20.20 13.09 -0.03
N LEU A 480 19.22 13.57 0.74
CA LEU A 480 17.80 13.43 0.42
C LEU A 480 17.43 14.21 -0.85
N GLU A 481 18.01 15.41 -1.03
CA GLU A 481 17.80 16.28 -2.19
C GLU A 481 18.55 15.84 -3.45
N ALA A 482 19.63 15.06 -3.32
CA ALA A 482 20.36 14.54 -4.47
C ALA A 482 19.46 13.61 -5.29
N ASN A 483 19.25 13.93 -6.57
CA ASN A 483 18.57 13.02 -7.50
C ASN A 483 19.42 11.73 -7.63
N GLY A 484 18.86 10.61 -7.18
CA GLY A 484 19.35 9.26 -7.49
C GLY A 484 18.97 8.86 -8.91
#